data_AF-X5QB49-F1
#
_entry.id   AF-X5QB49-F1
#
_cell.length_a   1.000
_cell.length_b   1.000
_cell.length_c   1.000
_cell.angle_alpha   90.00
_cell.angle_beta   90.00
_cell.angle_gamma   90.00
#
_symmetry.space_group_name_H-M   'P 1'
#
loop_
_entity.id
_entity.type
_entity.pdbx_description
1 polymer ?
#
loop_
_entity_poly.entity_id
_entity_poly.type
_entity_poly.pdbx_seq_one_letter_code
_entity_poly.pdbx_strand_id
1 'polypeptide(L)'
;MAHAQQELVEFVISKAFNPVVRAKPDGKSDAERKTLEHVQQATKTEIERYRHYGSAEEVATNFKRDLSSDAAKKLHSQLRRLHLPTIEDIRDEFEDKARKLGVKASS
;
A
#
# COMPACT_ATOMS: atom_id res chain seq x y z
N MET A 1 13.35 -17.56 -2.12
CA MET A 1 12.14 -16.97 -2.74
C MET A 1 11.11 -16.49 -1.71
N ALA A 2 10.76 -17.29 -0.68
CA ALA A 2 9.84 -16.86 0.39
C ALA A 2 10.32 -15.58 1.14
N HIS A 3 11.62 -15.46 1.41
CA HIS A 3 12.19 -14.28 2.09
C HIS A 3 11.96 -12.97 1.30
N ALA A 4 12.18 -12.98 -0.02
CA ALA A 4 11.97 -11.79 -0.86
C ALA A 4 10.48 -11.39 -0.94
N GLN A 5 9.57 -12.37 -0.95
CA GLN A 5 8.13 -12.13 -0.92
C GLN A 5 7.75 -11.41 0.39
N GLN A 6 8.16 -11.97 1.53
CA GLN A 6 7.87 -11.41 2.84
C GLN A 6 8.44 -10.00 2.98
N GLU A 7 9.70 -9.79 2.56
CA GLU A 7 10.36 -8.49 2.64
C GLU A 7 9.67 -7.39 1.81
N LEU A 8 9.14 -7.73 0.63
CA LEU A 8 8.40 -6.76 -0.19
C LEU A 8 7.03 -6.46 0.41
N VAL A 9 6.34 -7.48 0.91
CA VAL A 9 5.05 -7.31 1.60
C VAL A 9 5.20 -6.45 2.85
N GLU A 10 6.19 -6.75 3.70
CA GLU A 10 6.48 -5.97 4.91
C GLU A 10 6.88 -4.53 4.59
N PHE A 11 7.60 -4.31 3.49
CA PHE A 11 7.95 -2.97 3.04
C PHE A 11 6.68 -2.15 2.72
N VAL A 12 5.77 -2.68 1.90
CA VAL A 12 4.53 -1.97 1.55
C VAL A 12 3.66 -1.73 2.79
N ILE A 13 3.49 -2.76 3.62
CA ILE A 13 2.68 -2.66 4.84
C ILE A 13 3.27 -1.60 5.79
N SER A 14 4.58 -1.61 6.02
CA SER A 14 5.20 -0.69 6.97
C SER A 14 5.19 0.77 6.49
N LYS A 15 5.45 1.01 5.20
CA LYS A 15 5.62 2.37 4.66
C LYS A 15 4.32 3.04 4.23
N ALA A 16 3.37 2.28 3.65
CA ALA A 16 2.13 2.84 3.13
C ALA A 16 0.92 2.51 4.00
N PHE A 17 0.75 1.25 4.42
CA PHE A 17 -0.52 0.82 5.03
C PHE A 17 -0.62 1.05 6.54
N ASN A 18 0.44 0.77 7.30
CA ASN A 18 0.47 0.96 8.75
C ASN A 18 0.22 2.42 9.17
N PRO A 19 0.78 3.44 8.49
CA PRO A 19 0.46 4.84 8.80
C PRO A 19 -1.05 5.14 8.69
N VAL A 20 -1.73 4.58 7.68
CA VAL A 20 -3.17 4.75 7.48
C VAL A 20 -3.96 4.07 8.61
N VAL A 21 -3.67 2.80 8.88
CA VAL A 21 -4.38 2.02 9.91
C VAL A 21 -4.20 2.61 11.32
N ARG A 22 -3.07 3.27 11.58
CA ARG A 22 -2.75 3.87 12.89
C ARG A 22 -3.14 5.34 13.02
N ALA A 23 -3.56 5.99 11.94
CA ALA A 23 -3.95 7.39 11.96
C ALA A 23 -5.15 7.63 12.91
N LYS A 24 -5.05 8.67 13.73
CA LYS A 24 -6.07 9.00 14.73
C LYS A 24 -7.11 10.00 14.18
N PRO A 25 -8.36 9.94 14.67
CA PRO A 25 -9.41 10.87 14.28
C PRO A 25 -9.33 12.23 14.98
N ASP A 26 -8.41 12.42 15.92
CA ASP A 26 -8.31 13.61 16.75
C ASP A 26 -8.11 14.89 15.90
N GLY A 27 -8.90 15.92 16.19
CA GLY A 27 -8.88 17.19 15.45
C GLY A 27 -9.53 17.16 14.06
N LYS A 28 -10.05 16.01 13.61
CA LYS A 28 -10.75 15.88 12.32
C LYS A 28 -12.22 16.26 12.43
N SER A 29 -12.76 16.87 11.37
CA SER A 29 -14.20 17.05 11.16
C SER A 29 -14.93 15.71 11.01
N ASP A 30 -16.25 15.69 11.18
CA ASP A 30 -17.04 14.46 11.04
C ASP A 30 -16.90 13.83 9.64
N ALA A 31 -16.80 14.65 8.59
CA ALA A 31 -16.60 14.18 7.23
C ALA A 31 -15.22 13.50 7.05
N GLU A 32 -14.17 14.09 7.64
CA GLU A 32 -12.83 13.51 7.63
C GLU A 32 -12.73 12.25 8.48
N ARG A 33 -13.45 12.16 9.61
CA ARG A 33 -13.52 10.93 10.42
C ARG A 33 -14.15 9.78 9.64
N LYS A 34 -15.29 10.02 8.99
CA LYS A 34 -15.93 9.03 8.11
C LYS A 34 -15.01 8.61 6.97
N THR A 35 -14.29 9.57 6.38
CA THR A 35 -13.31 9.28 5.32
C THR A 35 -12.16 8.44 5.87
N LEU A 36 -11.65 8.77 7.06
CA LEU A 36 -10.57 8.03 7.73
C LEU A 36 -10.98 6.58 8.00
N GLU A 37 -12.16 6.36 8.59
CA GLU A 37 -12.70 5.02 8.85
C GLU A 37 -12.82 4.20 7.56
N HIS A 38 -13.32 4.83 6.48
CA HIS A 38 -13.44 4.19 5.18
C HIS A 38 -12.08 3.75 4.62
N VAL A 39 -11.09 4.66 4.59
CA VAL A 39 -9.76 4.32 4.05
C VAL A 39 -9.02 3.32 4.94
N GLN A 40 -9.23 3.35 6.25
CA GLN A 40 -8.67 2.36 7.17
C GLN A 40 -9.22 0.96 6.91
N GLN A 41 -10.53 0.84 6.68
CA GLN A 41 -11.14 -0.44 6.36
C GLN A 41 -10.66 -0.98 5.02
N ALA A 42 -10.61 -0.14 3.98
CA ALA A 42 -10.06 -0.53 2.68
C ALA A 42 -8.59 -0.98 2.80
N THR A 43 -7.77 -0.24 3.56
CA THR A 43 -6.35 -0.56 3.75
C THR A 43 -6.14 -1.89 4.49
N LYS A 44 -7.02 -2.28 5.42
CA LYS A 44 -6.94 -3.60 6.08
C LYS A 44 -7.16 -4.73 5.07
N THR A 45 -8.12 -4.59 4.16
CA THR A 45 -8.34 -5.54 3.07
C THR A 45 -7.12 -5.62 2.14
N GLU A 46 -6.47 -4.48 1.86
CA GLU A 46 -5.22 -4.46 1.09
C GLU A 46 -4.07 -5.18 1.80
N ILE A 47 -3.92 -5.01 3.12
CA ILE A 47 -2.92 -5.75 3.92
C ILE A 47 -3.14 -7.26 3.79
N GLU A 48 -4.39 -7.73 3.90
CA GLU A 48 -4.72 -9.15 3.75
C GLU A 48 -4.38 -9.64 2.33
N ARG A 49 -4.77 -8.88 1.29
CA ARG A 49 -4.44 -9.20 -0.11
C ARG A 49 -2.93 -9.35 -0.32
N TYR A 50 -2.12 -8.41 0.14
CA TYR A 50 -0.66 -8.46 0.01
C TYR A 50 -0.04 -9.66 0.73
N ARG A 51 -0.55 -10.02 1.92
CA ARG A 51 -0.08 -11.18 2.67
C ARG A 51 -0.39 -12.51 1.99
N HIS A 52 -1.39 -12.56 1.13
CA HIS A 52 -1.81 -13.76 0.41
C HIS A 52 -1.07 -14.00 -0.91
N TYR A 53 -0.25 -13.06 -1.40
CA TYR A 53 0.57 -13.30 -2.59
C TYR A 53 1.61 -14.40 -2.35
N GLY A 54 1.66 -15.36 -3.26
CA GLY A 54 2.48 -16.57 -3.15
C GLY A 54 3.93 -16.38 -3.58
N SER A 55 4.29 -15.26 -4.21
CA SER A 55 5.67 -15.01 -4.65
C SER A 55 6.05 -13.53 -4.67
N ALA A 56 7.35 -13.25 -4.68
CA ALA A 56 7.87 -11.89 -4.75
C ALA A 56 7.56 -11.21 -6.10
N GLU A 57 7.56 -11.99 -7.18
CA GLU A 57 7.16 -11.53 -8.51
C GLU A 57 5.68 -11.14 -8.55
N GLU A 58 4.82 -11.92 -7.90
CA GLU A 58 3.40 -11.60 -7.78
C GLU A 58 3.17 -10.31 -6.99
N VAL A 59 3.91 -10.10 -5.89
CA VAL A 59 3.87 -8.84 -5.12
C VAL A 59 4.29 -7.67 -6.01
N ALA A 60 5.41 -7.77 -6.74
CA ALA A 60 5.92 -6.70 -7.59
C ALA A 60 5.00 -6.39 -8.78
N THR A 61 4.41 -7.42 -9.38
CA THR A 61 3.47 -7.29 -10.51
C THR A 61 2.18 -6.62 -10.05
N ASN A 62 1.60 -7.06 -8.94
CA ASN A 62 0.36 -6.47 -8.42
C ASN A 62 0.58 -5.06 -7.88
N PHE A 63 1.72 -4.76 -7.23
CA PHE A 63 2.07 -3.40 -6.84
C PHE A 63 2.03 -2.44 -8.04
N LYS A 64 2.65 -2.81 -9.16
CA LYS A 64 2.61 -2.00 -10.39
C LYS A 64 1.20 -1.83 -10.96
N ARG A 65 0.40 -2.90 -10.94
CA ARG A 65 -1.01 -2.83 -11.38
C ARG A 65 -1.80 -1.86 -10.51
N ASP A 66 -1.63 -1.95 -9.19
CA ASP A 66 -2.32 -1.11 -8.23
C ASP A 66 -2.01 0.37 -8.48
N LEU A 67 -0.75 0.74 -8.73
CA LEU A 67 -0.34 2.13 -9.03
C LEU A 67 -1.16 2.78 -10.16
N SER A 68 -1.62 1.99 -11.13
CA SER A 68 -2.36 2.47 -12.30
C SER A 68 -3.88 2.30 -12.19
N SER A 69 -4.37 1.54 -11.21
CA SER A 69 -5.78 1.16 -11.09
C SER A 69 -6.67 2.33 -10.65
N ASP A 70 -7.88 2.40 -11.20
CA ASP A 70 -8.81 3.48 -10.85
C ASP A 70 -9.29 3.39 -9.40
N ALA A 71 -9.39 2.17 -8.86
CA ALA A 71 -9.67 1.93 -7.45
C ALA A 71 -8.58 2.54 -6.56
N ALA A 72 -7.30 2.31 -6.88
CA ALA A 72 -6.20 2.91 -6.14
C ALA A 72 -6.15 4.43 -6.30
N LYS A 73 -6.38 4.99 -7.50
CA LYS A 73 -6.44 6.44 -7.70
C LYS A 73 -7.50 7.10 -6.81
N LYS A 74 -8.68 6.48 -6.70
CA LYS A 74 -9.75 6.96 -5.82
C LYS A 74 -9.29 6.93 -4.36
N LEU A 75 -8.73 5.82 -3.90
CA LEU A 75 -8.22 5.69 -2.53
C LEU A 75 -7.09 6.69 -2.25
N HIS A 76 -6.13 6.86 -3.17
CA HIS A 76 -5.03 7.82 -3.07
C HIS A 76 -5.54 9.25 -2.91
N SER A 77 -6.57 9.65 -3.66
CA SER A 77 -7.16 10.98 -3.52
C SER A 77 -7.70 11.24 -2.11
N GLN A 78 -8.29 10.22 -1.47
CA GLN A 78 -8.80 10.31 -0.10
C GLN A 78 -7.66 10.35 0.91
N LEU A 79 -6.63 9.51 0.73
CA LEU A 79 -5.45 9.49 1.57
C LEU A 79 -4.69 10.82 1.54
N ARG A 80 -4.47 11.39 0.34
CA ARG A 80 -3.81 12.69 0.18
C ARG A 80 -4.58 13.82 0.87
N ARG A 81 -5.92 13.82 0.81
CA ARG A 81 -6.76 14.78 1.56
C ARG A 81 -6.63 14.65 3.08
N LEU A 82 -6.33 13.45 3.57
CA LEU A 82 -6.08 13.18 4.99
C LEU A 82 -4.61 13.35 5.40
N HIS A 83 -3.74 13.77 4.47
CA HIS A 83 -2.29 13.84 4.64
C HIS A 83 -1.66 12.49 5.03
N LEU A 84 -2.16 11.40 4.45
CA LEU A 84 -1.68 10.04 4.67
C LEU A 84 -0.91 9.53 3.44
N PRO A 85 0.09 8.65 3.63
CA PRO A 85 0.87 8.11 2.53
C PRO A 85 0.05 7.17 1.64
N THR A 86 0.47 7.08 0.39
CA THR A 86 -0.05 6.20 -0.65
C THR A 86 1.02 5.21 -1.11
N ILE A 87 0.64 4.16 -1.84
CA ILE A 87 1.64 3.27 -2.46
C ILE A 87 2.46 3.98 -3.55
N GLU A 88 1.93 5.05 -4.13
CA GLU A 88 2.64 5.88 -5.11
C GLU A 88 3.81 6.62 -4.47
N ASP A 89 3.66 7.09 -3.23
CA ASP A 89 4.72 7.83 -2.51
C ASP A 89 5.93 6.93 -2.17
N ILE A 90 5.78 5.60 -2.21
CA ILE A 90 6.84 4.63 -1.90
C ILE A 90 7.35 3.89 -3.14
N ARG A 91 6.91 4.30 -4.35
CA ARG A 91 7.18 3.59 -5.61
C ARG A 91 8.67 3.37 -5.83
N ASP A 92 9.46 4.44 -5.79
CA ASP A 92 10.89 4.36 -6.11
C ASP A 92 11.64 3.50 -5.08
N GLU A 93 11.34 3.67 -3.79
CA GLU A 93 11.93 2.83 -2.73
C GLU A 93 11.55 1.34 -2.88
N PHE A 94 10.29 1.05 -3.26
CA PHE A 94 9.83 -0.31 -3.52
C PHE A 94 10.55 -0.92 -4.73
N GLU A 95 10.63 -0.20 -5.84
CA GLU A 95 11.31 -0.65 -7.05
C GLU A 95 12.80 -0.91 -6.78
N ASP A 96 13.47 -0.04 -6.02
CA ASP A 96 14.85 -0.22 -5.56
C ASP A 96 15.00 -1.47 -4.70
N LYS A 97 14.08 -1.71 -3.76
CA LYS A 97 14.10 -2.89 -2.90
C LYS A 97 13.91 -4.18 -3.70
N ALA A 98 12.95 -4.20 -4.63
CA ALA A 98 12.71 -5.34 -5.51
C ALA A 98 13.96 -5.67 -6.34
N ARG A 99 14.62 -4.66 -6.92
CA ARG A 99 15.87 -4.85 -7.67
C ARG A 99 16.99 -5.44 -6.81
N LYS A 100 17.19 -4.93 -5.58
CA LYS A 100 18.19 -5.46 -4.63
C LYS A 100 17.93 -6.92 -4.23
N LEU A 101 16.67 -7.33 -4.21
CA LEU A 101 16.25 -8.70 -3.95
C LEU A 101 16.28 -9.61 -5.19
N GLY A 102 16.68 -9.08 -6.35
CA GLY A 102 16.69 -9.83 -7.63
C GLY A 102 15.30 -10.09 -8.21
N VAL A 103 14.27 -9.36 -7.75
CA VAL A 103 12.88 -9.52 -8.18
C VAL A 103 12.58 -8.58 -9.33
N LYS A 104 12.05 -9.13 -10.42
CA LYS A 104 11.52 -8.36 -11.55
C LYS A 104 10.00 -8.55 -11.58
N ALA A 105 9.25 -7.47 -11.75
CA ALA A 105 7.85 -7.60 -12.09
C ALA A 105 7.74 -8.12 -13.53
N SER A 106 6.81 -9.03 -13.77
CA SER A 106 6.47 -9.42 -15.13
C SER A 106 5.69 -8.30 -15.82
N SER A 107 5.96 -8.16 -17.13
CA SER A 107 5.32 -7.19 -18.02
C SER A 107 3.85 -7.51 -18.26
#